data_AF-A0A956SPH1-F1
#
_entry.id   AF-A0A956SPH1-F1
#
_cell.length_a   1.000
_cell.length_b   1.000
_cell.length_c   1.000
_cell.angle_alpha   90.00
_cell.angle_beta   90.00
_cell.angle_gamma   90.00
#
_symmetry.space_group_name_H-M   'P 1'
#
loop_
_entity.id
_entity.type
_entity.pdbx_description
1 polymer ?
#
loop_
_entity_poly.entity_id
_entity_poly.type
_entity_poly.pdbx_seq_one_letter_code
_entity_poly.pdbx_strand_id
1 'polypeptide(L)'
;PFWTVDTLFYTEVNDKIVFPRYIYYVLSQIDFNYYNEGTTIPSLRTETLNQLEILVPSKLNQKKILNAILPIDRKIKNNHEMIDSLEQLAQTLFKRWFVDFEFPNANGDPYKSSGGEMVESELGIIPAGWNVGKIKDVVSVKSGYAFKSTWWTDKGDSVIKIKNINSGTISTKQLAYVSKDKALLAKNFEVYAGDIVIALTGATLGKVALVPKHNKRMLVNQRVGKFFLGGEPLNKIAFIHCLITNEIISKAIIDRGSGSAQANLSPSNLESINIVLPNQSLISRFNKIMNPSYEKITSTHYEISELQVLRNTLLPKLLSGEIELPDETEVTENVPIS
;
A
#
# COMPACT_ATOMS: atom_id res chain seq x y z
N PRO A 1 -22.07 1.18 16.92
CA PRO A 1 -21.86 2.15 18.02
C PRO A 1 -20.38 2.26 18.35
N PHE A 2 -19.87 3.49 18.46
CA PHE A 2 -18.51 3.76 18.96
C PHE A 2 -18.62 4.77 20.10
N TRP A 3 -17.66 4.74 21.02
CA TRP A 3 -17.55 5.69 22.12
C TRP A 3 -16.48 6.73 21.79
N THR A 4 -16.80 8.00 22.00
CA THR A 4 -15.87 9.11 21.78
C THR A 4 -15.05 9.36 23.05
N VAL A 5 -13.79 9.73 22.88
CA VAL A 5 -13.00 10.37 23.95
C VAL A 5 -13.34 11.86 24.00
N ASP A 6 -13.03 12.52 25.11
CA ASP A 6 -13.29 13.93 25.42
C ASP A 6 -12.62 14.95 24.48
N THR A 7 -11.78 14.48 23.56
CA THR A 7 -11.07 15.30 22.57
C THR A 7 -11.66 15.22 21.15
N LEU A 8 -12.81 14.55 20.97
CA LEU A 8 -13.43 14.35 19.65
C LEU A 8 -14.66 15.24 19.46
N PHE A 9 -14.71 15.98 18.35
CA PHE A 9 -15.91 16.71 17.93
C PHE A 9 -16.82 15.83 17.06
N TYR A 10 -18.12 15.90 17.32
CA TYR A 10 -19.14 15.36 16.42
C TYR A 10 -20.09 16.48 16.01
N THR A 11 -20.74 16.32 14.85
CA THR A 11 -21.67 17.31 14.30
C THR A 11 -23.02 16.66 14.07
N GLU A 12 -24.07 17.26 14.61
CA GLU A 12 -25.45 16.94 14.27
C GLU A 12 -25.86 17.75 13.04
N VAL A 13 -26.17 17.05 11.94
CA VAL A 13 -26.47 17.69 10.67
C VAL A 13 -27.97 17.91 10.55
N ASN A 14 -28.37 19.12 10.16
CA ASN A 14 -29.76 19.39 9.77
C ASN A 14 -30.01 18.84 8.35
N ASP A 15 -30.41 17.58 8.31
CA ASP A 15 -30.66 16.83 7.08
C ASP A 15 -31.76 17.41 6.20
N LYS A 16 -32.56 18.36 6.69
CA LYS A 16 -33.54 19.10 5.87
C LYS A 16 -32.87 20.09 4.93
N ILE A 17 -31.72 20.64 5.32
CA ILE A 17 -30.99 21.69 4.60
C ILE A 17 -29.84 21.10 3.78
N VAL A 18 -29.08 20.17 4.35
CA VAL A 18 -27.83 19.70 3.75
C VAL A 18 -27.65 18.19 3.90
N PHE A 19 -27.06 17.54 2.90
CA PHE A 19 -26.69 16.14 3.01
C PHE A 19 -25.46 15.99 3.93
N PRO A 20 -25.44 15.07 4.92
CA PRO A 20 -24.29 14.86 5.80
C PRO A 20 -22.98 14.61 5.05
N ARG A 21 -23.06 13.86 3.94
CA ARG A 21 -21.89 13.58 3.09
C ARG A 21 -21.36 14.83 2.37
N TYR A 22 -22.25 15.76 2.01
CA TYR A 22 -21.84 17.02 1.41
C TYR A 22 -21.07 17.88 2.43
N ILE A 23 -21.59 18.00 3.65
CA ILE A 23 -20.89 18.68 4.75
C ILE A 23 -19.52 18.04 5.00
N TYR A 24 -19.45 16.71 5.06
CA TYR A 24 -18.17 16.00 5.19
C TYR A 24 -17.16 16.44 4.14
N TYR A 25 -17.58 16.53 2.87
CA TYR A 25 -16.66 16.98 1.81
C TYR A 25 -16.26 18.44 1.96
N VAL A 26 -17.17 19.35 2.25
CA VAL A 26 -16.85 20.76 2.51
C VAL A 26 -15.82 20.89 3.63
N LEU A 27 -16.10 20.26 4.78
CA LEU A 27 -15.19 20.30 5.93
C LEU A 27 -13.84 19.65 5.61
N SER A 28 -13.80 18.60 4.79
CA SER A 28 -12.54 17.97 4.37
C SER A 28 -11.62 18.87 3.53
N GLN A 29 -12.14 19.97 2.98
CA GLN A 29 -11.35 20.96 2.24
C GLN A 29 -10.81 22.09 3.12
N ILE A 30 -11.25 22.19 4.37
CA ILE A 30 -10.80 23.22 5.30
C ILE A 30 -9.49 22.77 5.96
N ASP A 31 -8.46 23.62 5.90
CA ASP A 31 -7.25 23.44 6.69
C ASP A 31 -7.49 23.93 8.12
N PHE A 32 -7.98 23.02 8.97
CA PHE A 32 -8.25 23.33 10.38
C PHE A 32 -7.02 23.77 11.17
N ASN A 33 -5.79 23.54 10.67
CA ASN A 33 -4.59 24.00 11.35
C ASN A 33 -4.53 25.52 11.46
N TYR A 34 -5.16 26.24 10.53
CA TYR A 34 -5.26 27.70 10.58
C TYR A 34 -6.09 28.21 11.78
N TYR A 35 -6.97 27.37 12.30
CA TYR A 35 -7.88 27.69 13.41
C TYR A 35 -7.38 27.14 14.75
N ASN A 36 -6.13 26.65 14.82
CA ASN A 36 -5.53 26.24 16.07
C ASN A 36 -5.18 27.47 16.91
N GLU A 37 -5.73 27.52 18.12
CA GLU A 37 -5.52 28.65 19.04
C GLU A 37 -4.44 28.39 20.10
N GLY A 38 -3.94 27.15 20.20
CA GLY A 38 -2.93 26.74 21.18
C GLY A 38 -1.50 26.86 20.66
N THR A 39 -0.62 27.51 21.43
CA THR A 39 0.80 27.73 21.10
C THR A 39 1.70 26.52 21.42
N THR A 40 1.21 25.53 22.18
CA THR A 40 1.98 24.37 22.65
C THR A 40 1.27 23.03 22.40
N ILE A 41 -0.06 23.01 22.44
CA ILE A 41 -0.92 21.88 22.05
C ILE A 41 -1.98 22.43 21.09
N PRO A 42 -2.11 21.91 19.87
CA PRO A 42 -3.19 22.31 18.96
C PRO A 42 -4.55 22.13 19.66
N SER A 43 -5.29 23.22 19.87
CA SER A 43 -6.66 23.15 20.39
C SER A 43 -7.58 23.97 19.49
N LEU A 44 -8.48 23.29 18.80
CA LEU A 44 -9.67 23.90 18.21
C LEU A 44 -10.78 23.94 19.27
N ARG A 45 -11.50 25.05 19.38
CA ARG A 45 -12.70 25.14 20.24
C ARG A 45 -13.96 24.89 19.43
N THR A 46 -14.98 24.35 20.09
CA THR A 46 -16.32 24.20 19.49
C THR A 46 -16.88 25.52 19.00
N GLU A 47 -16.63 26.63 19.72
CA GLU A 47 -17.05 27.97 19.32
C GLU A 47 -16.45 28.39 17.98
N THR A 48 -15.15 28.18 17.78
CA THR A 48 -14.44 28.46 16.52
C THR A 48 -15.02 27.65 15.37
N LEU A 49 -15.35 26.38 15.60
CA LEU A 49 -15.99 25.51 14.60
C LEU A 49 -17.40 25.99 14.24
N ASN A 50 -18.19 26.42 15.22
CA ASN A 50 -19.57 26.89 15.00
C ASN A 50 -19.63 28.26 14.30
N GLN A 51 -18.53 29.02 14.31
CA GLN A 51 -18.40 30.29 13.59
C GLN A 51 -17.97 30.11 12.13
N LEU A 52 -17.63 28.90 11.68
CA LEU A 52 -17.24 28.65 10.30
C LEU A 52 -18.41 28.91 9.35
N GLU A 53 -18.25 29.89 8.47
CA GLU A 53 -19.18 30.15 7.39
C GLU A 53 -18.89 29.20 6.21
N ILE A 54 -19.91 28.47 5.77
CA ILE A 54 -19.82 27.56 4.63
C ILE A 54 -20.93 27.85 3.63
N LEU A 55 -20.62 27.74 2.35
CA LEU A 55 -21.61 27.83 1.28
C LEU A 55 -22.42 26.54 1.23
N VAL A 56 -23.74 26.67 1.45
CA VAL A 56 -24.69 25.56 1.36
C VAL A 56 -25.61 25.80 0.15
N PRO A 57 -25.32 25.18 -1.01
CA PRO A 57 -26.15 25.33 -2.19
C PRO A 57 -27.47 24.56 -2.04
N SER A 58 -28.37 24.70 -3.02
CA SER A 58 -29.62 23.93 -3.03
C SER A 58 -29.36 22.43 -2.94
N LYS A 59 -30.30 21.66 -2.36
CA LYS A 59 -30.18 20.20 -2.29
C LYS A 59 -29.99 19.54 -3.65
N LEU A 60 -30.56 20.12 -4.71
CA LEU A 60 -30.37 19.64 -6.07
C LEU A 60 -28.89 19.73 -6.47
N ASN A 61 -28.26 20.89 -6.25
CA ASN A 61 -26.83 21.09 -6.55
C ASN A 61 -25.92 20.23 -5.66
N GLN A 62 -26.24 20.10 -4.37
CA GLN A 62 -25.53 19.18 -3.48
C GLN A 62 -25.58 17.74 -4.01
N LYS A 63 -26.75 17.28 -4.47
CA LYS A 63 -26.93 15.94 -5.04
C LYS A 63 -26.11 15.74 -6.30
N LYS A 64 -26.05 16.72 -7.20
CA LYS A 64 -25.20 16.67 -8.41
C LYS A 64 -23.73 16.46 -8.05
N ILE A 65 -23.21 17.27 -7.13
CA ILE A 65 -21.82 17.18 -6.66
C ILE A 65 -21.54 15.80 -6.04
N LEU A 66 -22.45 15.32 -5.20
CA LEU A 66 -22.35 14.00 -4.57
C LEU A 66 -22.39 12.87 -5.61
N ASN A 67 -23.26 12.95 -6.61
CA ASN A 67 -23.36 11.96 -7.69
C ASN A 67 -22.07 11.88 -8.52
N ALA A 68 -21.33 12.98 -8.67
CA ALA A 68 -20.04 12.98 -9.36
C ALA A 68 -18.90 12.37 -8.50
N ILE A 69 -18.87 12.64 -7.20
CA ILE A 69 -17.74 12.27 -6.33
C ILE A 69 -17.91 10.90 -5.66
N LEU A 70 -19.12 10.54 -5.22
CA LEU A 70 -19.38 9.29 -4.49
C LEU A 70 -18.99 8.01 -5.26
N PRO A 71 -19.20 7.91 -6.60
CA PRO A 71 -18.75 6.75 -7.35
C PRO A 71 -17.23 6.54 -7.27
N ILE A 72 -16.44 7.63 -7.25
CA ILE A 72 -14.98 7.58 -7.15
C ILE A 72 -14.56 7.01 -5.78
N ASP A 73 -15.13 7.53 -4.69
CA ASP A 73 -14.86 7.02 -3.34
C ASP A 73 -15.29 5.56 -3.17
N ARG A 74 -16.46 5.19 -3.71
CA ARG A 74 -16.95 3.80 -3.70
C ARG A 74 -15.98 2.88 -4.43
N LYS A 75 -15.48 3.30 -5.60
CA LYS A 75 -14.51 2.52 -6.39
C LYS A 75 -13.18 2.38 -5.65
N ILE A 76 -12.67 3.43 -5.01
CA ILE A 76 -11.47 3.35 -4.15
C ILE A 76 -11.67 2.34 -3.02
N LYS A 77 -12.83 2.41 -2.33
CA LYS A 77 -13.16 1.46 -1.25
C LYS A 77 -13.19 0.01 -1.76
N ASN A 78 -13.93 -0.26 -2.83
CA ASN A 78 -14.03 -1.60 -3.42
C ASN A 78 -12.65 -2.12 -3.87
N ASN A 79 -11.79 -1.23 -4.37
CA ASN A 79 -10.44 -1.57 -4.78
C ASN A 79 -9.55 -1.96 -3.58
N HIS A 80 -9.68 -1.29 -2.43
CA HIS A 80 -9.01 -1.70 -1.20
C HIS A 80 -9.51 -3.08 -0.73
N GLU A 81 -10.82 -3.30 -0.67
CA GLU A 81 -11.41 -4.60 -0.28
C GLU A 81 -10.96 -5.75 -1.20
N MET A 82 -10.82 -5.48 -2.49
CA MET A 82 -10.31 -6.45 -3.46
C MET A 82 -8.83 -6.79 -3.22
N ILE A 83 -7.99 -5.79 -2.93
CA ILE A 83 -6.58 -6.02 -2.58
C ILE A 83 -6.50 -6.87 -1.32
N ASP A 84 -7.22 -6.49 -0.26
CA ASP A 84 -7.24 -7.22 1.00
C ASP A 84 -7.65 -8.69 0.79
N SER A 85 -8.67 -8.94 -0.05
CA SER A 85 -9.13 -10.29 -0.38
C SER A 85 -8.07 -11.11 -1.13
N LEU A 86 -7.36 -10.49 -2.08
CA LEU A 86 -6.31 -11.16 -2.86
C LEU A 86 -5.07 -11.45 -2.00
N GLU A 87 -4.71 -10.56 -1.09
CA GLU A 87 -3.63 -10.78 -0.13
C GLU A 87 -3.98 -11.88 0.87
N GLN A 88 -5.21 -11.89 1.40
CA GLN A 88 -5.70 -12.96 2.27
C GLN A 88 -5.70 -14.32 1.57
N LEU A 89 -6.12 -14.38 0.31
CA LEU A 89 -6.03 -15.59 -0.52
C LEU A 89 -4.58 -16.08 -0.61
N ALA A 90 -3.65 -15.17 -0.93
CA ALA A 90 -2.22 -15.47 -1.05
C ALA A 90 -1.64 -16.01 0.27
N GLN A 91 -1.92 -15.35 1.39
CA GLN A 91 -1.45 -15.76 2.71
C GLN A 91 -2.05 -17.10 3.15
N THR A 92 -3.34 -17.32 2.86
CA THR A 92 -4.02 -18.57 3.20
C THR A 92 -3.40 -19.73 2.43
N LEU A 93 -3.17 -19.56 1.12
CA LEU A 93 -2.53 -20.59 0.31
C LEU A 93 -1.07 -20.80 0.73
N PHE A 94 -0.34 -19.72 1.02
CA PHE A 94 1.03 -19.79 1.51
C PHE A 94 1.13 -20.56 2.82
N LYS A 95 0.25 -20.23 3.79
CA LYS A 95 0.16 -20.95 5.06
C LYS A 95 -0.11 -22.43 4.81
N ARG A 96 -1.13 -22.75 4.01
CA ARG A 96 -1.46 -24.14 3.67
C ARG A 96 -0.26 -24.88 3.07
N TRP A 97 0.47 -24.29 2.13
CA TRP A 97 1.55 -24.98 1.42
C TRP A 97 2.86 -25.04 2.19
N PHE A 98 3.25 -23.96 2.85
CA PHE A 98 4.62 -23.78 3.37
C PHE A 98 4.71 -23.72 4.90
N VAL A 99 3.58 -23.65 5.59
CA VAL A 99 3.51 -23.67 7.07
C VAL A 99 2.82 -24.94 7.56
N ASP A 100 1.66 -25.27 6.97
CA ASP A 100 0.91 -26.48 7.29
C ASP A 100 1.42 -27.71 6.50
N PHE A 101 2.30 -27.47 5.51
CA PHE A 101 2.91 -28.48 4.62
C PHE A 101 1.91 -29.31 3.79
N GLU A 102 0.75 -28.71 3.46
CA GLU A 102 -0.33 -29.29 2.64
C GLU A 102 -0.24 -28.85 1.17
N PHE A 103 0.99 -28.74 0.65
CA PHE A 103 1.22 -28.53 -0.78
C PHE A 103 0.81 -29.79 -1.56
N PRO A 104 0.42 -29.66 -2.84
CA PRO A 104 0.01 -30.81 -3.66
C PRO A 104 1.19 -31.75 -3.95
N ASN A 105 1.02 -33.04 -3.66
CA ASN A 105 1.95 -34.10 -4.04
C ASN A 105 1.86 -34.41 -5.55
N ALA A 106 2.51 -35.50 -6.01
CA ALA A 106 2.52 -35.90 -7.42
C ALA A 106 1.12 -36.18 -8.00
N ASN A 107 0.18 -36.66 -7.18
CA ASN A 107 -1.20 -36.94 -7.57
C ASN A 107 -2.12 -35.72 -7.41
N GLY A 108 -1.63 -34.62 -6.81
CA GLY A 108 -2.40 -33.41 -6.51
C GLY A 108 -3.02 -33.39 -5.12
N ASP A 109 -2.88 -34.46 -4.34
CA ASP A 109 -3.43 -34.56 -2.99
C ASP A 109 -2.57 -33.78 -1.96
N PRO A 110 -3.15 -33.35 -0.83
CA PRO A 110 -2.41 -32.64 0.22
C PRO A 110 -1.27 -33.48 0.79
N TYR A 111 -0.02 -33.00 0.72
CA TYR A 111 1.19 -33.79 1.01
C TYR A 111 1.17 -34.41 2.42
N LYS A 112 1.11 -33.57 3.46
CA LYS A 112 1.19 -34.03 4.85
C LYS A 112 0.01 -34.94 5.22
N SER A 113 -1.22 -34.53 4.91
CA SER A 113 -2.41 -35.33 5.23
C SER A 113 -2.49 -36.65 4.45
N SER A 114 -1.80 -36.77 3.32
CA SER A 114 -1.74 -38.01 2.52
C SER A 114 -0.54 -38.91 2.88
N GLY A 115 0.07 -38.72 4.05
CA GLY A 115 1.19 -39.54 4.52
C GLY A 115 2.55 -39.15 3.93
N GLY A 116 2.70 -37.91 3.47
CA GLY A 116 3.98 -37.36 3.03
C GLY A 116 5.05 -37.49 4.12
N GLU A 117 6.26 -37.89 3.73
CA GLU A 117 7.37 -38.12 4.64
C GLU A 117 7.83 -36.80 5.30
N MET A 118 8.05 -36.84 6.62
CA MET A 118 8.48 -35.69 7.41
C MET A 118 9.75 -36.04 8.17
N VAL A 119 10.65 -35.07 8.31
CA VAL A 119 11.97 -35.24 8.94
C VAL A 119 12.21 -34.15 9.98
N GLU A 120 12.97 -34.47 11.03
CA GLU A 120 13.39 -33.51 12.06
C GLU A 120 14.39 -32.50 11.49
N SER A 121 14.29 -31.24 11.93
CA SER A 121 15.22 -30.17 11.58
C SER A 121 15.39 -29.16 12.71
N GLU A 122 16.35 -28.24 12.57
CA GLU A 122 16.58 -27.16 13.53
C GLU A 122 15.37 -26.23 13.73
N LEU A 123 14.44 -26.18 12.76
CA LEU A 123 13.22 -25.38 12.82
C LEU A 123 11.97 -26.25 13.12
N GLY A 124 12.16 -27.49 13.56
CA GLY A 124 11.12 -28.48 13.81
C GLY A 124 10.91 -29.45 12.66
N ILE A 125 9.79 -30.18 12.70
CA ILE A 125 9.44 -31.20 11.71
C ILE A 125 9.10 -30.53 10.36
N ILE A 126 9.82 -30.90 9.31
CA ILE A 126 9.66 -30.36 7.94
C ILE A 126 9.48 -31.49 6.91
N PRO A 127 8.94 -31.21 5.71
CA PRO A 127 8.82 -32.21 4.64
C PRO A 127 10.16 -32.79 4.20
N ALA A 128 10.19 -34.08 3.90
CA ALA A 128 11.38 -34.72 3.33
C ALA A 128 11.81 -34.04 2.02
N GLY A 129 13.12 -33.80 1.88
CA GLY A 129 13.71 -33.08 0.75
C GLY A 129 13.69 -31.56 0.86
N TRP A 130 13.05 -30.99 1.88
CA TRP A 130 13.18 -29.57 2.23
C TRP A 130 14.38 -29.39 3.16
N ASN A 131 14.96 -28.18 3.16
CA ASN A 131 16.13 -27.87 3.98
C ASN A 131 15.91 -26.60 4.80
N VAL A 132 16.67 -26.44 5.88
CA VAL A 132 16.77 -25.14 6.57
C VAL A 132 17.81 -24.30 5.83
N GLY A 133 17.42 -23.09 5.44
CA GLY A 133 18.31 -22.10 4.85
C GLY A 133 17.99 -20.71 5.35
N LYS A 134 18.34 -19.68 4.59
CA LYS A 134 18.22 -18.27 4.97
C LYS A 134 17.49 -17.45 3.92
N ILE A 135 16.99 -16.27 4.29
CA ILE A 135 16.31 -15.37 3.34
C ILE A 135 17.20 -15.05 2.12
N LYS A 136 18.51 -14.88 2.31
CA LYS A 136 19.45 -14.65 1.18
C LYS A 136 19.44 -15.74 0.11
N ASP A 137 19.03 -16.97 0.47
CA ASP A 137 19.03 -18.11 -0.45
C ASP A 137 17.84 -18.06 -1.41
N VAL A 138 16.81 -17.26 -1.10
CA VAL A 138 15.64 -17.04 -1.97
C VAL A 138 15.61 -15.63 -2.59
N VAL A 139 16.16 -14.62 -1.91
CA VAL A 139 16.19 -13.24 -2.40
C VAL A 139 17.31 -12.43 -1.76
N SER A 140 18.00 -11.62 -2.57
CA SER A 140 18.97 -10.64 -2.05
C SER A 140 18.28 -9.32 -1.73
N VAL A 141 18.71 -8.68 -0.65
CA VAL A 141 18.21 -7.40 -0.16
C VAL A 141 19.37 -6.41 -0.05
N LYS A 142 19.18 -5.19 -0.55
CA LYS A 142 20.15 -4.09 -0.35
C LYS A 142 19.44 -2.82 0.05
N SER A 143 20.10 -2.02 0.88
CA SER A 143 19.69 -0.64 1.13
C SER A 143 19.71 0.14 -0.17
N GLY A 144 18.77 1.07 -0.35
CA GLY A 144 18.71 1.94 -1.51
C GLY A 144 19.91 2.87 -1.64
N TYR A 145 19.86 3.74 -2.66
CA TYR A 145 20.97 4.62 -2.98
C TYR A 145 21.08 5.80 -2.01
N ALA A 146 22.31 6.12 -1.60
CA ALA A 146 22.62 7.28 -0.75
C ALA A 146 22.71 8.58 -1.57
N PHE A 147 21.55 9.17 -1.87
CA PHE A 147 21.48 10.45 -2.58
C PHE A 147 22.02 11.61 -1.73
N LYS A 148 22.81 12.50 -2.34
CA LYS A 148 23.34 13.70 -1.66
C LYS A 148 22.24 14.75 -1.47
N SER A 149 22.30 15.49 -0.37
CA SER A 149 21.34 16.57 -0.08
C SER A 149 21.30 17.65 -1.17
N THR A 150 22.41 17.90 -1.84
CA THR A 150 22.53 18.87 -2.94
C THR A 150 21.93 18.40 -4.27
N TRP A 151 21.45 17.15 -4.37
CA TRP A 151 20.91 16.61 -5.61
C TRP A 151 19.38 16.70 -5.71
N TRP A 152 18.70 17.10 -4.63
CA TRP A 152 17.25 17.17 -4.60
C TRP A 152 16.74 18.31 -5.49
N THR A 153 15.69 18.02 -6.25
CA THR A 153 15.02 18.95 -7.16
C THR A 153 13.50 18.83 -7.01
N ASP A 154 12.76 19.78 -7.59
CA ASP A 154 11.28 19.74 -7.60
C ASP A 154 10.71 18.87 -8.73
N LYS A 155 11.55 18.54 -9.73
CA LYS A 155 11.18 17.74 -10.90
C LYS A 155 12.31 16.79 -11.30
N GLY A 156 11.95 15.69 -11.96
CA GLY A 156 12.89 14.70 -12.47
C GLY A 156 12.41 13.27 -12.20
N ASP A 157 13.36 12.36 -12.01
CA ASP A 157 13.06 10.97 -11.66
C ASP A 157 12.72 10.87 -10.17
N SER A 158 11.72 10.06 -9.85
CA SER A 158 11.18 9.99 -8.49
C SER A 158 12.05 9.14 -7.58
N VAL A 159 12.15 9.53 -6.31
CA VAL A 159 12.87 8.79 -5.27
C VAL A 159 11.91 8.48 -4.12
N ILE A 160 11.68 7.18 -3.90
CA ILE A 160 10.93 6.61 -2.79
C ILE A 160 11.79 6.74 -1.53
N LYS A 161 11.27 7.52 -0.57
CA LYS A 161 11.82 7.62 0.78
C LYS A 161 10.99 6.78 1.73
N ILE A 162 11.50 6.57 2.94
CA ILE A 162 10.83 5.72 3.95
C ILE A 162 9.40 6.19 4.27
N LYS A 163 9.13 7.51 4.22
CA LYS A 163 7.79 8.09 4.42
C LYS A 163 6.77 7.69 3.36
N ASN A 164 7.22 7.19 2.21
CA ASN A 164 6.36 6.79 1.11
C ASN A 164 5.85 5.34 1.27
N ILE A 165 6.42 4.55 2.18
CA ILE A 165 5.94 3.20 2.50
C ILE A 165 4.70 3.34 3.38
N ASN A 166 3.54 2.95 2.85
CA ASN A 166 2.26 3.09 3.55
C ASN A 166 1.29 1.98 3.17
N SER A 167 0.62 1.38 4.16
CA SER A 167 -0.47 0.40 3.97
C SER A 167 -0.18 -0.67 2.89
N GLY A 168 0.98 -1.34 2.96
CA GLY A 168 1.34 -2.42 2.02
C GLY A 168 1.75 -1.95 0.62
N THR A 169 1.75 -0.64 0.32
CA THR A 169 2.14 -0.10 -0.99
C THR A 169 2.98 1.18 -0.89
N ILE A 170 3.30 1.77 -2.04
CA ILE A 170 4.03 3.02 -2.15
C ILE A 170 3.08 4.18 -2.43
N SER A 171 3.03 5.13 -1.49
CA SER A 171 2.39 6.42 -1.70
C SER A 171 3.19 7.26 -2.68
N THR A 172 2.55 7.62 -3.79
CA THR A 172 3.07 8.54 -4.80
C THR A 172 2.97 10.01 -4.38
N LYS A 173 2.36 10.30 -3.22
CA LYS A 173 2.28 11.65 -2.66
C LYS A 173 3.64 12.12 -2.17
N GLN A 174 3.99 13.38 -2.45
CA GLN A 174 5.20 14.05 -1.96
C GLN A 174 6.49 13.23 -2.17
N LEU A 175 6.61 12.59 -3.34
CA LEU A 175 7.87 11.97 -3.76
C LEU A 175 8.98 13.03 -3.83
N ALA A 176 10.21 12.61 -3.52
CA ALA A 176 11.37 13.43 -3.78
C ALA A 176 11.82 13.23 -5.24
N TYR A 177 12.52 14.21 -5.82
CA TYR A 177 13.02 14.11 -7.18
C TYR A 177 14.51 14.42 -7.26
N VAL A 178 15.16 13.85 -8.26
CA VAL A 178 16.53 14.16 -8.66
C VAL A 178 16.59 14.31 -10.17
N SER A 179 17.59 15.03 -10.69
CA SER A 179 17.82 15.13 -12.13
C SER A 179 18.19 13.78 -12.76
N LYS A 180 17.94 13.65 -14.07
CA LYS A 180 18.15 12.39 -14.81
C LYS A 180 19.60 11.87 -14.74
N ASP A 181 20.59 12.77 -14.77
CA ASP A 181 22.00 12.41 -14.64
C ASP A 181 22.34 11.80 -13.27
N LYS A 182 21.74 12.33 -12.20
CA LYS A 182 21.91 11.78 -10.84
C LYS A 182 21.13 10.49 -10.65
N ALA A 183 19.95 10.37 -11.24
CA ALA A 183 19.17 9.14 -11.26
C ALA A 183 19.92 7.97 -11.91
N LEU A 184 20.68 8.23 -12.99
CA LEU A 184 21.48 7.21 -13.67
C LEU A 184 22.58 6.61 -12.78
N LEU A 185 23.12 7.38 -11.83
CA LEU A 185 24.09 6.87 -10.84
C LEU A 185 23.46 5.83 -9.90
N ALA A 186 22.13 5.88 -9.74
CA ALA A 186 21.35 5.01 -8.87
C ALA A 186 20.56 3.93 -9.66
N LYS A 187 20.83 3.72 -10.96
CA LYS A 187 20.03 2.83 -11.84
C LYS A 187 19.80 1.42 -11.29
N ASN A 188 20.73 0.88 -10.52
CA ASN A 188 20.59 -0.46 -9.91
C ASN A 188 19.51 -0.52 -8.80
N PHE A 189 19.05 0.64 -8.33
CA PHE A 189 18.02 0.81 -7.31
C PHE A 189 16.70 1.33 -7.89
N GLU A 190 16.57 1.28 -9.23
CA GLU A 190 15.29 1.50 -9.91
C GLU A 190 14.34 0.38 -9.57
N VAL A 191 13.08 0.72 -9.27
CA VAL A 191 12.04 -0.27 -8.98
C VAL A 191 11.07 -0.41 -10.13
N TYR A 192 10.51 -1.61 -10.24
CA TYR A 192 9.48 -1.96 -11.21
C TYR A 192 8.22 -2.44 -10.50
N ALA A 193 7.10 -2.48 -11.22
CA ALA A 193 5.87 -3.06 -10.71
C ALA A 193 6.12 -4.50 -10.19
N GLY A 194 5.70 -4.75 -8.95
CA GLY A 194 5.92 -6.03 -8.28
C GLY A 194 7.29 -6.19 -7.61
N ASP A 195 8.15 -5.18 -7.61
CA ASP A 195 9.26 -5.14 -6.65
C ASP A 195 8.71 -4.97 -5.22
N ILE A 196 9.49 -5.46 -4.26
CA ILE A 196 9.19 -5.37 -2.84
C ILE A 196 10.20 -4.42 -2.19
N VAL A 197 9.72 -3.57 -1.30
CA VAL A 197 10.57 -2.72 -0.46
C VAL A 197 10.21 -2.83 1.02
N ILE A 198 11.17 -2.49 1.88
CA ILE A 198 10.99 -2.51 3.34
C ILE A 198 11.62 -1.27 3.98
N ALA A 199 10.95 -0.75 5.01
CA ALA A 199 11.48 0.32 5.84
C ALA A 199 12.58 -0.21 6.77
N LEU A 200 13.79 0.35 6.66
CA LEU A 200 14.95 -0.14 7.41
C LEU A 200 15.19 0.58 8.74
N THR A 201 14.53 1.70 9.02
CA THR A 201 14.85 2.52 10.21
C THR A 201 13.65 3.24 10.81
N GLY A 202 13.74 3.57 12.11
CA GLY A 202 12.77 4.43 12.80
C GLY A 202 11.45 3.72 13.11
N ALA A 203 10.40 4.50 13.41
CA ALA A 203 9.10 3.98 13.84
C ALA A 203 8.37 3.13 12.77
N THR A 204 8.85 3.16 11.53
CA THR A 204 8.30 2.37 10.43
C THR A 204 9.12 1.11 10.13
N LEU A 205 10.15 0.81 10.93
CA LEU A 205 10.98 -0.39 10.78
C LEU A 205 10.14 -1.64 10.51
N GLY A 206 10.51 -2.40 9.49
CA GLY A 206 9.86 -3.67 9.17
C GLY A 206 8.60 -3.54 8.33
N LYS A 207 8.07 -2.33 8.09
CA LYS A 207 6.94 -2.14 7.18
C LYS A 207 7.35 -2.49 5.74
N VAL A 208 6.64 -3.46 5.17
CA VAL A 208 6.82 -3.94 3.79
C VAL A 208 5.82 -3.23 2.87
N ALA A 209 6.23 -2.98 1.63
CA ALA A 209 5.35 -2.49 0.59
C ALA A 209 5.65 -3.11 -0.77
N LEU A 210 4.59 -3.31 -1.55
CA LEU A 210 4.65 -3.66 -2.96
C LEU A 210 4.71 -2.40 -3.82
N VAL A 211 5.60 -2.40 -4.82
CA VAL A 211 5.67 -1.34 -5.81
C VAL A 211 4.52 -1.52 -6.81
N PRO A 212 3.57 -0.57 -6.91
CA PRO A 212 2.43 -0.70 -7.81
C PRO A 212 2.85 -0.57 -9.27
N LYS A 213 1.92 -0.74 -10.23
CA LYS A 213 2.18 -0.29 -11.60
C LYS A 213 2.43 1.23 -11.61
N HIS A 214 3.35 1.68 -12.44
CA HIS A 214 3.69 3.09 -12.58
C HIS A 214 4.20 3.37 -14.01
N ASN A 215 4.11 4.64 -14.42
CA ASN A 215 4.52 5.11 -15.75
C ASN A 215 5.76 6.02 -15.71
N LYS A 216 6.36 6.22 -14.53
CA LYS A 216 7.54 7.04 -14.32
C LYS A 216 8.64 6.23 -13.68
N ARG A 217 9.90 6.63 -13.90
CA ARG A 217 11.05 6.04 -13.22
C ARG A 217 11.00 6.33 -11.72
N MET A 218 11.19 5.30 -10.92
CA MET A 218 11.21 5.37 -9.46
C MET A 218 12.45 4.69 -8.91
N LEU A 219 13.15 5.33 -7.98
CA LEU A 219 14.36 4.85 -7.33
C LEU A 219 14.15 4.74 -5.82
N VAL A 220 14.91 3.91 -5.11
CA VAL A 220 14.84 3.81 -3.64
C VAL A 220 15.98 4.53 -2.94
N ASN A 221 15.67 5.26 -1.86
CA ASN A 221 16.62 5.92 -0.99
C ASN A 221 17.29 4.96 0.02
N GLN A 222 18.44 5.33 0.61
CA GLN A 222 19.22 4.48 1.52
C GLN A 222 18.48 3.94 2.76
N ARG A 223 17.38 4.59 3.19
CA ARG A 223 16.56 4.12 4.33
C ARG A 223 15.46 3.13 3.93
N VAL A 224 15.39 2.79 2.65
CA VAL A 224 14.45 1.82 2.07
C VAL A 224 15.27 0.65 1.53
N GLY A 225 15.00 -0.54 2.04
CA GLY A 225 15.57 -1.79 1.53
C GLY A 225 14.79 -2.24 0.31
N LYS A 226 15.50 -2.68 -0.74
CA LYS A 226 14.91 -3.27 -1.94
C LYS A 226 15.25 -4.75 -1.99
N PHE A 227 14.24 -5.58 -2.27
CA PHE A 227 14.39 -6.99 -2.61
C PHE A 227 14.66 -7.12 -4.11
N PHE A 228 15.73 -7.81 -4.49
CA PHE A 228 16.15 -7.95 -5.89
C PHE A 228 15.54 -9.20 -6.51
N LEU A 229 14.38 -9.05 -7.14
CA LEU A 229 13.65 -10.16 -7.77
C LEU A 229 14.11 -10.48 -9.21
N GLY A 230 14.98 -9.65 -9.79
CA GLY A 230 15.49 -9.80 -11.16
C GLY A 230 14.62 -9.06 -12.18
N GLY A 231 14.76 -9.41 -13.47
CA GLY A 231 14.10 -8.69 -14.56
C GLY A 231 12.58 -8.87 -14.64
N GLU A 232 12.03 -9.90 -14.00
CA GLU A 232 10.58 -10.18 -13.97
C GLU A 232 10.07 -10.35 -12.53
N PRO A 233 9.95 -9.26 -11.74
CA PRO A 233 9.56 -9.33 -10.33
C PRO A 233 8.22 -10.03 -10.09
N LEU A 234 7.22 -9.81 -10.96
CA LEU A 234 5.89 -10.41 -10.86
C LEU A 234 5.91 -11.95 -10.90
N ASN A 235 6.92 -12.57 -11.52
CA ASN A 235 7.06 -14.03 -11.57
C ASN A 235 7.63 -14.62 -10.27
N LYS A 236 8.08 -13.78 -9.32
CA LYS A 236 8.72 -14.21 -8.06
C LYS A 236 8.11 -13.58 -6.80
N ILE A 237 7.32 -12.53 -6.96
CA ILE A 237 6.82 -11.69 -5.87
C ILE A 237 6.01 -12.47 -4.84
N ALA A 238 5.18 -13.44 -5.25
CA ALA A 238 4.16 -13.99 -4.38
C ALA A 238 4.74 -14.73 -3.17
N PHE A 239 5.68 -15.65 -3.41
CA PHE A 239 6.32 -16.42 -2.35
C PHE A 239 7.12 -15.50 -1.42
N ILE A 240 7.91 -14.57 -1.97
CA ILE A 240 8.74 -13.67 -1.18
C ILE A 240 7.88 -12.73 -0.35
N HIS A 241 6.82 -12.14 -0.93
CA HIS A 241 5.91 -11.26 -0.21
C HIS A 241 5.23 -11.99 0.95
N CYS A 242 4.68 -13.18 0.71
CA CYS A 242 4.04 -13.95 1.78
C CYS A 242 5.04 -14.39 2.86
N LEU A 243 6.25 -14.77 2.48
CA LEU A 243 7.31 -15.15 3.41
C LEU A 243 7.68 -14.01 4.36
N ILE A 244 7.92 -12.80 3.85
CA ILE A 244 8.40 -11.66 4.67
C ILE A 244 7.29 -11.01 5.50
N THR A 245 6.03 -11.16 5.07
CA THR A 245 4.86 -10.65 5.79
C THR A 245 4.24 -11.71 6.71
N ASN A 246 4.73 -12.96 6.65
CA ASN A 246 4.40 -13.98 7.64
C ASN A 246 4.75 -13.48 9.05
N GLU A 247 3.87 -13.74 10.01
CA GLU A 247 3.95 -13.21 11.37
C GLU A 247 5.29 -13.54 12.06
N ILE A 248 5.77 -14.77 11.93
CA ILE A 248 7.02 -15.23 12.56
C ILE A 248 8.21 -14.50 11.95
N ILE A 249 8.26 -14.39 10.62
CA ILE A 249 9.36 -13.74 9.90
C ILE A 249 9.32 -12.22 10.12
N SER A 250 8.14 -11.61 10.06
CA SER A 250 7.96 -10.18 10.30
C SER A 250 8.42 -9.79 11.71
N LYS A 251 8.06 -10.60 12.73
CA LYS A 251 8.55 -10.44 14.09
C LYS A 251 10.08 -10.59 14.17
N ALA A 252 10.63 -11.63 13.55
CA ALA A 252 12.07 -11.87 13.50
C ALA A 252 12.86 -10.73 12.82
N ILE A 253 12.25 -10.04 11.85
CA ILE A 253 12.78 -8.84 11.20
C ILE A 253 12.79 -7.66 12.18
N ILE A 254 11.67 -7.41 12.86
CA ILE A 254 11.52 -6.29 13.81
C ILE A 254 12.46 -6.44 15.00
N ASP A 255 12.55 -7.64 15.58
CA ASP A 255 13.38 -7.92 16.76
C ASP A 255 14.88 -7.68 16.44
N ARG A 256 15.33 -8.00 15.22
CA ARG A 256 16.71 -7.75 14.78
C ARG A 256 17.04 -6.28 14.57
N GLY A 257 16.04 -5.43 14.31
CA GLY A 257 16.26 -4.00 14.12
C GLY A 257 15.98 -3.14 15.37
N SER A 258 15.36 -3.70 16.40
CA SER A 258 14.90 -2.96 17.60
C SER A 258 15.93 -2.87 18.73
N GLY A 259 17.12 -3.46 18.59
CA GLY A 259 18.12 -3.58 19.66
C GLY A 259 18.88 -2.30 20.07
N SER A 260 18.50 -1.12 19.57
CA SER A 260 19.20 0.14 19.87
C SER A 260 18.23 1.33 19.98
N ALA A 261 18.70 2.45 20.57
CA ALA A 261 17.89 3.67 20.76
C ALA A 261 17.28 4.22 19.46
N GLN A 262 17.92 3.96 18.31
CA GLN A 262 17.35 4.20 16.99
C GLN A 262 17.22 2.88 16.24
N ALA A 263 16.00 2.36 16.15
CA ALA A 263 15.73 1.11 15.45
C ALA A 263 16.28 1.15 14.00
N ASN A 264 17.12 0.17 13.66
CA ASN A 264 17.81 0.08 12.38
C ASN A 264 18.08 -1.38 12.02
N LEU A 265 17.65 -1.80 10.83
CA LEU A 265 17.88 -3.13 10.29
C LEU A 265 18.86 -3.06 9.13
N SER A 266 19.98 -3.75 9.27
CA SER A 266 20.88 -3.97 8.14
C SER A 266 20.31 -5.04 7.20
N PRO A 267 20.49 -4.91 5.87
CA PRO A 267 20.06 -5.95 4.93
C PRO A 267 20.69 -7.32 5.23
N SER A 268 21.94 -7.36 5.70
CA SER A 268 22.61 -8.61 6.07
C SER A 268 21.96 -9.30 7.27
N ASN A 269 21.46 -8.55 8.26
CA ASN A 269 20.71 -9.16 9.36
C ASN A 269 19.37 -9.73 8.89
N LEU A 270 18.65 -9.03 7.99
CA LEU A 270 17.43 -9.55 7.37
C LEU A 270 17.73 -10.84 6.59
N GLU A 271 18.73 -10.78 5.72
CA GLU A 271 19.18 -11.90 4.87
C GLU A 271 19.62 -13.13 5.68
N SER A 272 20.04 -12.94 6.95
CA SER A 272 20.50 -14.01 7.82
C SER A 272 19.41 -14.82 8.54
N ILE A 273 18.14 -14.39 8.45
CA ILE A 273 17.01 -15.05 9.11
C ILE A 273 16.84 -16.47 8.54
N ASN A 274 16.80 -17.46 9.43
CA ASN A 274 16.58 -18.85 9.06
C ASN A 274 15.13 -19.06 8.60
N ILE A 275 14.96 -19.83 7.53
CA ILE A 275 13.67 -20.19 6.94
C ILE A 275 13.69 -21.65 6.50
N VAL A 276 12.51 -22.26 6.47
CA VAL A 276 12.34 -23.55 5.83
C VAL A 276 12.26 -23.33 4.31
N LEU A 277 13.16 -23.98 3.56
CA LEU A 277 13.29 -23.85 2.12
C LEU A 277 12.58 -25.00 1.40
N PRO A 278 11.44 -24.74 0.73
CA PRO A 278 10.82 -25.69 -0.16
C PRO A 278 11.61 -25.84 -1.46
N ASN A 279 11.31 -26.93 -2.18
CA ASN A 279 11.86 -27.16 -3.51
C ASN A 279 11.54 -26.00 -4.47
N GLN A 280 12.53 -25.61 -5.28
CA GLN A 280 12.40 -24.48 -6.21
C GLN A 280 11.22 -24.64 -7.19
N SER A 281 10.92 -25.88 -7.61
CA SER A 281 9.77 -26.18 -8.46
C SER A 281 8.44 -25.84 -7.81
N LEU A 282 8.31 -26.04 -6.50
CA LEU A 282 7.11 -25.71 -5.74
C LEU A 282 6.95 -24.20 -5.54
N ILE A 283 8.05 -23.49 -5.26
CA ILE A 283 8.09 -22.02 -5.23
C ILE A 283 7.61 -21.46 -6.57
N SER A 284 8.16 -21.97 -7.68
CA SER A 284 7.78 -21.56 -9.03
C SER A 284 6.30 -21.85 -9.33
N ARG A 285 5.78 -23.01 -8.90
CA ARG A 285 4.36 -23.36 -9.05
C ARG A 285 3.46 -22.41 -8.27
N PHE A 286 3.80 -22.10 -7.02
CA PHE A 286 3.06 -21.16 -6.19
C PHE A 286 3.04 -19.75 -6.82
N ASN A 287 4.21 -19.26 -7.23
CA ASN A 287 4.31 -17.97 -7.90
C ASN A 287 3.47 -17.91 -9.17
N LYS A 288 3.49 -18.97 -10.00
CA LYS A 288 2.67 -19.05 -11.21
C LYS A 288 1.17 -18.97 -10.92
N ILE A 289 0.69 -19.68 -9.89
CA ILE A 289 -0.73 -19.66 -9.49
C ILE A 289 -1.13 -18.27 -8.98
N MET A 290 -0.27 -17.64 -8.20
CA MET A 290 -0.57 -16.36 -7.55
C MET A 290 -0.27 -15.14 -8.41
N ASN A 291 0.49 -15.28 -9.51
CA ASN A 291 0.90 -14.18 -10.37
C ASN A 291 -0.30 -13.30 -10.82
N PRO A 292 -1.44 -13.83 -11.33
CA PRO A 292 -2.59 -13.01 -11.70
C PRO A 292 -3.14 -12.17 -10.55
N SER A 293 -3.09 -12.69 -9.32
CA SER A 293 -3.51 -11.95 -8.13
C SER A 293 -2.59 -10.76 -7.86
N TYR A 294 -1.27 -10.95 -7.96
CA TYR A 294 -0.30 -9.87 -7.73
C TYR A 294 -0.26 -8.85 -8.89
N GLU A 295 -0.52 -9.27 -10.13
CA GLU A 295 -0.77 -8.34 -11.23
C GLU A 295 -2.00 -7.47 -10.96
N LYS A 296 -3.07 -8.09 -10.42
CA LYS A 296 -4.28 -7.37 -10.05
C LYS A 296 -4.04 -6.44 -8.86
N ILE A 297 -3.32 -6.86 -7.83
CA ILE A 297 -2.97 -6.01 -6.67
C ILE A 297 -2.18 -4.78 -7.13
N THR A 298 -1.10 -4.97 -7.89
CA THR A 298 -0.23 -3.87 -8.35
C THR A 298 -0.94 -2.89 -9.28
N SER A 299 -1.83 -3.37 -10.16
CA SER A 299 -2.66 -2.50 -11.02
C SER A 299 -3.75 -1.78 -10.25
N THR A 300 -4.35 -2.42 -9.24
CA THR A 300 -5.42 -1.83 -8.43
C THR A 300 -4.88 -0.74 -7.51
N HIS A 301 -3.68 -0.91 -6.95
CA HIS A 301 -3.00 0.18 -6.23
C HIS A 301 -2.73 1.39 -7.12
N TYR A 302 -2.35 1.17 -8.38
CA TYR A 302 -2.17 2.27 -9.35
C TYR A 302 -3.51 2.97 -9.63
N GLU A 303 -4.58 2.22 -9.87
CA GLU A 303 -5.94 2.76 -10.07
C GLU A 303 -6.40 3.58 -8.86
N ILE A 304 -6.16 3.11 -7.64
CA ILE A 304 -6.47 3.87 -6.41
C ILE A 304 -5.72 5.22 -6.41
N SER A 305 -4.44 5.24 -6.77
CA SER A 305 -3.66 6.48 -6.84
C SER A 305 -4.28 7.47 -7.83
N GLU A 306 -4.63 7.01 -9.04
CA GLU A 306 -5.23 7.87 -10.07
C GLU A 306 -6.62 8.38 -9.66
N LEU A 307 -7.47 7.53 -9.07
CA LEU A 307 -8.79 7.92 -8.57
C LEU A 307 -8.69 8.94 -7.43
N GLN A 308 -7.69 8.81 -6.55
CA GLN A 308 -7.45 9.80 -5.50
C GLN A 308 -7.03 11.15 -6.09
N VAL A 309 -6.15 11.15 -7.10
CA VAL A 309 -5.76 12.40 -7.80
C VAL A 309 -6.98 13.04 -8.47
N LEU A 310 -7.77 12.24 -9.18
CA LEU A 310 -8.99 12.71 -9.85
C LEU A 310 -9.97 13.34 -8.85
N ARG A 311 -10.28 12.63 -7.76
CA ARG A 311 -11.17 13.12 -6.70
C ARG A 311 -10.67 14.41 -6.09
N ASN A 312 -9.40 14.45 -5.69
CA ASN A 312 -8.82 15.62 -5.02
C ASN A 312 -8.70 16.83 -5.96
N THR A 313 -8.72 16.60 -7.29
CA THR A 313 -8.75 17.66 -8.29
C THR A 313 -10.17 18.16 -8.55
N LEU A 314 -11.14 17.26 -8.67
CA LEU A 314 -12.53 17.61 -8.99
C LEU A 314 -13.28 18.21 -7.80
N LEU A 315 -13.08 17.65 -6.60
CA LEU A 315 -13.88 18.01 -5.44
C LEU A 315 -13.81 19.50 -5.09
N PRO A 316 -12.63 20.15 -4.99
CA PRO A 316 -12.56 21.58 -4.71
C PRO A 316 -13.28 22.43 -5.76
N LYS A 317 -13.13 22.07 -7.04
CA LYS A 317 -13.72 22.81 -8.18
C LYS A 317 -15.23 22.70 -8.24
N LEU A 318 -15.77 21.55 -7.88
CA LEU A 318 -17.21 21.33 -7.77
C LEU A 318 -17.81 22.08 -6.58
N LEU A 319 -17.10 22.11 -5.45
CA LEU A 319 -17.55 22.82 -4.24
C LEU A 319 -17.46 24.35 -4.39
N SER A 320 -16.49 24.87 -5.15
CA SER A 320 -16.35 26.30 -5.42
C SER A 320 -17.28 26.81 -6.53
N GLY A 321 -17.89 25.92 -7.32
CA GLY A 321 -18.66 26.29 -8.50
C GLY A 321 -17.81 26.63 -9.74
N GLU A 322 -16.49 26.38 -9.71
CA GLU A 322 -15.63 26.51 -10.91
C GLU A 322 -16.06 25.54 -12.03
N ILE A 323 -16.60 24.38 -11.65
CA ILE A 323 -17.20 23.42 -12.57
C ILE A 323 -18.70 23.31 -12.26
N GLU A 324 -19.53 23.69 -13.23
CA GLU A 324 -20.96 23.46 -13.19
C GLU A 324 -21.30 22.12 -13.85
N LEU A 325 -22.12 21.33 -13.15
CA LEU A 325 -22.64 20.07 -13.68
C LEU A 325 -23.98 20.34 -14.38
N PRO A 326 -24.18 19.85 -15.61
CA PRO A 326 -25.43 20.02 -16.35
C PRO A 326 -26.61 19.49 -15.53
N ASP A 327 -27.78 20.09 -15.72
CA ASP A 327 -29.02 19.53 -15.20
C ASP A 327 -29.27 18.16 -15.85
N GLU A 328 -29.76 17.19 -15.06
CA GLU A 328 -30.25 15.92 -15.59
C GLU A 328 -31.56 16.19 -16.36
N THR A 329 -31.46 16.75 -17.57
CA THR A 329 -32.53 16.79 -18.57
C THR A 329 -31.94 16.56 -19.96
N GLU A 330 -32.45 15.50 -20.60
CA GLU A 330 -32.20 15.01 -21.98
C GLU A 330 -30.93 14.19 -22.23
N VAL A 331 -30.87 12.98 -21.66
CA VAL A 331 -30.45 11.83 -22.50
C VAL A 331 -31.73 11.35 -23.19
N THR A 332 -32.12 12.03 -24.27
CA THR A 332 -33.10 11.46 -25.20
C THR A 332 -32.48 10.19 -25.77
N GLU A 333 -33.18 9.09 -25.58
CA GLU A 333 -33.02 7.86 -26.34
C GLU A 333 -32.89 8.24 -27.82
N ASN A 334 -31.72 8.00 -28.42
CA ASN A 334 -31.56 7.76 -29.85
C ASN A 334 -30.11 7.31 -30.11
N VAL A 335 -29.84 6.05 -29.77
CA VAL A 335 -28.80 5.31 -30.50
C VAL A 335 -29.56 4.40 -31.47
N PRO A 336 -29.57 4.69 -32.78
CA PRO A 336 -30.07 3.74 -33.75
C PRO A 336 -29.13 2.53 -33.71
N ILE A 337 -29.71 1.37 -33.47
CA ILE A 337 -29.04 0.08 -33.65
C ILE A 337 -28.80 -0.06 -35.16
N SER A 338 -27.55 -0.07 -35.59
CA SER A 338 -27.12 -0.58 -36.90
C SER A 338 -26.00 -1.59 -36.71
#